data_AF-K1T8I2-F1
#
_entry.id   AF-K1T8I2-F1
#
_cell.length_a   1.000
_cell.length_b   1.000
_cell.length_c   1.000
_cell.angle_alpha   90.00
_cell.angle_beta   90.00
_cell.angle_gamma   90.00
#
_symmetry.space_group_name_H-M   'P 1'
#
loop_
_entity.id
_entity.type
_entity.pdbx_description
1 polymer ?
#
loop_
_entity_poly.entity_id
_entity_poly.type
_entity_poly.pdbx_seq_one_letter_code
_entity_poly.pdbx_strand_id
1 'polypeptide(L)'
;WAFLVTANLCTGCSDDNDYPDVDGQNPTMTLATDHIESGAGHRFTIEGALEDKDGIASISLQCADLHLNKTIDLIEIYGAPQESYDLSYYFDINRNEIGERFTVKVTVTDVGGRSISQDVLITMDGDFAAPVFSAAPDATVTVLMKNETKFNLRFTATDDRALDYVTINIPGIDGFDNRRVDADGKSS
;
A
#
# COMPACT_ATOMS: atom_id res chain seq x y z
N TRP A 1 73.99 12.62 13.54
CA TRP A 1 73.24 12.28 12.33
C TRP A 1 71.90 11.68 12.73
N ALA A 2 70.85 12.07 11.98
CA ALA A 2 69.48 11.54 11.91
C ALA A 2 68.53 11.67 13.13
N PHE A 3 67.68 12.69 13.01
CA PHE A 3 66.31 12.79 13.52
C PHE A 3 65.44 11.73 12.82
N LEU A 4 64.44 11.14 13.49
CA LEU A 4 63.15 10.80 12.87
C LEU A 4 62.09 10.54 13.95
N VAL A 5 61.29 11.58 14.24
CA VAL A 5 59.96 11.44 14.84
C VAL A 5 59.02 11.14 13.68
N THR A 6 58.44 9.94 13.64
CA THR A 6 57.37 9.62 12.69
C THR A 6 56.03 9.78 13.39
N ALA A 7 55.49 10.99 13.31
CA ALA A 7 54.06 11.21 13.36
C ALA A 7 53.47 10.81 12.00
N ASN A 8 52.45 9.95 11.96
CA ASN A 8 51.49 9.81 10.85
C ASN A 8 50.36 8.91 11.34
N LEU A 9 49.08 9.17 11.09
CA LEU A 9 48.30 10.31 10.63
C LEU A 9 46.88 9.84 10.99
N CYS A 10 46.14 10.61 11.79
CA CYS A 10 44.70 10.40 11.84
C CYS A 10 44.18 10.78 10.45
N THR A 11 43.75 9.80 9.66
CA THR A 11 42.96 10.08 8.46
C THR A 11 41.64 10.67 8.95
N GLY A 12 41.52 12.00 8.85
CA GLY A 12 40.25 12.67 9.00
C GLY A 12 39.33 12.24 7.88
N CYS A 13 38.18 11.67 8.24
CA CYS A 13 37.03 11.66 7.34
C CYS A 13 36.65 13.12 7.09
N SER A 14 36.95 13.62 5.90
CA SER A 14 36.27 14.81 5.38
C SER A 14 34.94 14.31 4.83
N ASP A 15 33.92 14.29 5.69
CA ASP A 15 32.54 14.43 5.21
C ASP A 15 32.40 15.89 4.77
N ASP A 16 32.93 16.21 3.57
CA ASP A 16 32.56 17.44 2.88
C ASP A 16 31.13 17.24 2.39
N ASN A 17 30.20 17.50 3.29
CA ASN A 17 28.80 17.62 2.95
C ASN A 17 28.63 18.99 2.28
N ASP A 18 28.76 19.02 0.95
CA ASP A 18 28.74 20.25 0.12
C ASP A 18 27.39 21.02 0.19
N TYR A 19 26.42 20.54 0.96
CA TYR A 19 25.09 21.12 1.09
C TYR A 19 24.92 21.82 2.44
N PRO A 20 24.64 23.13 2.46
CA PRO A 20 24.44 23.88 3.69
C PRO A 20 23.06 23.60 4.31
N ASP A 21 22.99 23.59 5.64
CA ASP A 21 21.72 23.63 6.36
C ASP A 21 21.04 25.00 6.13
N VAL A 22 19.82 24.98 5.62
CA VAL A 22 18.97 26.16 5.37
C VAL A 22 18.18 26.52 6.64
N ASP A 23 17.50 25.58 7.26
CA ASP A 23 16.68 25.77 8.46
C ASP A 23 17.05 24.87 9.65
N GLY A 24 17.87 23.83 9.46
CA GLY A 24 18.37 23.08 10.60
C GLY A 24 17.29 22.19 11.26
N GLN A 25 16.16 21.92 10.61
CA GLN A 25 15.09 21.05 11.13
C GLN A 25 15.09 19.63 10.57
N ASN A 26 14.32 18.74 11.20
CA ASN A 26 14.10 17.40 10.66
C ASN A 26 13.18 17.46 9.44
N PRO A 27 13.33 16.51 8.50
CA PRO A 27 12.41 16.35 7.39
C PRO A 27 11.00 16.05 7.89
N THR A 28 10.02 16.34 7.05
CA THR A 28 8.61 16.01 7.26
C THR A 28 8.17 14.92 6.28
N MET A 29 7.31 14.01 6.74
CA MET A 29 6.78 12.90 5.96
C MET A 29 5.30 12.75 6.25
N THR A 30 4.50 12.77 5.19
CA THR A 30 3.06 12.53 5.23
C THR A 30 2.75 11.36 4.30
N LEU A 31 2.72 10.15 4.86
CA LEU A 31 2.29 8.96 4.11
C LEU A 31 0.78 8.98 3.87
N ALA A 32 0.34 8.45 2.73
CA ALA A 32 -1.07 8.40 2.35
C ALA A 32 -1.91 7.52 3.29
N THR A 33 -1.29 6.48 3.86
CA THR A 33 -1.89 5.58 4.84
C THR A 33 -0.79 4.97 5.72
N ASP A 34 -1.15 4.58 6.94
CA ASP A 34 -0.31 3.75 7.84
C ASP A 34 -0.65 2.26 7.76
N HIS A 35 -1.71 1.90 7.02
CA HIS A 35 -2.16 0.51 6.83
C HIS A 35 -2.55 0.25 5.37
N ILE A 36 -2.02 -0.84 4.81
CA ILE A 36 -2.34 -1.34 3.47
C ILE A 36 -2.78 -2.81 3.57
N GLU A 37 -3.93 -3.12 3.00
CA GLU A 37 -4.40 -4.50 2.81
C GLU A 37 -3.91 -5.01 1.46
N SER A 38 -3.18 -6.13 1.47
CA SER A 38 -2.59 -6.77 0.30
C SER A 38 -2.73 -8.29 0.38
N GLY A 39 -1.98 -9.05 -0.43
CA GLY A 39 -2.01 -10.51 -0.39
C GLY A 39 -0.81 -11.14 -1.10
N ALA A 40 -0.62 -12.44 -0.89
CA ALA A 40 0.47 -13.18 -1.52
C ALA A 40 0.34 -13.13 -3.05
N GLY A 41 1.41 -12.74 -3.74
CA GLY A 41 1.38 -12.56 -5.19
C GLY A 41 0.79 -11.25 -5.68
N HIS A 42 0.36 -10.37 -4.78
CA HIS A 42 -0.12 -9.03 -5.08
C HIS A 42 0.94 -7.97 -4.80
N ARG A 43 0.73 -6.81 -5.41
CA ARG A 43 1.54 -5.60 -5.23
C ARG A 43 0.90 -4.70 -4.20
N PHE A 44 1.70 -4.09 -3.36
CA PHE A 44 1.30 -2.88 -2.62
C PHE A 44 2.17 -1.68 -3.03
N THR A 45 1.64 -0.48 -2.80
CA THR A 45 2.34 0.77 -3.08
C THR A 45 2.35 1.62 -1.82
N ILE A 46 3.53 2.10 -1.43
CA ILE A 46 3.70 3.10 -0.37
C ILE A 46 3.81 4.46 -1.04
N GLU A 47 2.88 5.34 -0.69
CA GLU A 47 2.79 6.70 -1.23
C GLU A 47 2.86 7.74 -0.11
N GLY A 48 3.46 8.89 -0.40
CA GLY A 48 3.52 9.99 0.57
C GLY A 48 4.26 11.21 0.05
N ALA A 49 3.97 12.36 0.65
CA ALA A 49 4.68 13.60 0.39
C ALA A 49 5.77 13.80 1.44
N LEU A 50 6.99 14.06 0.97
CA LEU A 50 8.17 14.32 1.79
C LEU A 50 8.62 15.76 1.55
N GLU A 51 8.92 16.50 2.61
CA GLU A 51 9.41 17.87 2.50
C GLU A 51 10.50 18.15 3.52
N ASP A 52 11.54 18.85 3.09
CA ASP A 52 12.62 19.33 3.93
C ASP A 52 13.27 20.57 3.31
N LYS A 53 13.53 21.63 4.08
CA LYS A 53 14.12 22.85 3.49
C LYS A 53 15.63 22.73 3.27
N ASP A 54 16.29 21.85 4.01
CA ASP A 54 17.72 21.58 3.83
C ASP A 54 17.95 20.67 2.62
N GLY A 55 16.95 19.85 2.32
CA GLY A 55 16.88 18.98 1.16
C GLY A 55 17.00 17.51 1.58
N ILE A 56 16.15 16.69 1.01
CA ILE A 56 16.10 15.25 1.26
C ILE A 56 17.27 14.59 0.52
N ALA A 57 18.09 13.85 1.27
CA ALA A 57 19.20 13.08 0.71
C ALA A 57 18.74 11.68 0.28
N SER A 58 18.03 10.96 1.14
CA SER A 58 17.61 9.59 0.86
C SER A 58 16.33 9.14 1.56
N ILE A 59 15.69 8.13 0.98
CA ILE A 59 14.56 7.41 1.55
C ILE A 59 14.92 5.93 1.67
N SER A 60 14.73 5.34 2.83
CA SER A 60 14.95 3.92 3.09
C SER A 60 13.63 3.24 3.42
N LEU A 61 13.29 2.18 2.68
CA LEU A 61 12.16 1.30 2.93
C LEU A 61 12.68 -0.08 3.35
N GLN A 62 12.35 -0.50 4.57
CA GLN A 62 12.89 -1.72 5.17
C GLN A 62 11.77 -2.60 5.74
N CYS A 63 11.78 -3.88 5.36
CA CYS A 63 11.02 -4.95 5.98
C CYS A 63 11.80 -6.26 5.85
N ALA A 64 12.35 -6.76 6.96
CA ALA A 64 13.20 -7.94 6.97
C ALA A 64 12.45 -9.19 6.49
N ASP A 65 11.20 -9.35 6.93
CA ASP A 65 10.36 -10.51 6.62
C ASP A 65 10.04 -10.60 5.12
N LEU A 66 9.79 -9.46 4.47
CA LEU A 66 9.59 -9.37 3.03
C LEU A 66 10.89 -9.31 2.22
N HIS A 67 12.06 -9.36 2.86
CA HIS A 67 13.36 -9.12 2.23
C HIS A 67 13.42 -7.78 1.47
N LEU A 68 12.65 -6.79 1.94
CA LEU A 68 12.66 -5.43 1.42
C LEU A 68 13.75 -4.65 2.15
N ASN A 69 14.78 -4.26 1.42
CA ASN A 69 15.79 -3.31 1.89
C ASN A 69 16.14 -2.39 0.72
N LYS A 70 15.34 -1.34 0.54
CA LYS A 70 15.49 -0.41 -0.57
C LYS A 70 15.91 0.96 -0.03
N THR A 71 17.01 1.47 -0.57
CA THR A 71 17.38 2.88 -0.44
C THR A 71 17.17 3.58 -1.78
N ILE A 72 16.53 4.74 -1.72
CA ILE A 72 16.34 5.70 -2.81
C ILE A 72 17.25 6.87 -2.46
N ASP A 73 18.37 6.97 -3.14
CA ASP A 73 19.31 8.09 -2.97
C ASP A 73 18.94 9.19 -3.97
N LEU A 74 18.35 10.29 -3.48
CA LEU A 74 17.90 11.38 -4.34
C LEU A 74 19.07 12.16 -4.94
N ILE A 75 20.19 12.25 -4.22
CA ILE A 75 21.39 12.94 -4.70
C ILE A 75 22.00 12.13 -5.85
N GLU A 76 22.06 10.81 -5.74
CA GLU A 76 22.52 9.93 -6.82
C GLU A 76 21.59 10.00 -8.05
N ILE A 77 20.27 10.05 -7.84
CA ILE A 77 19.27 10.02 -8.92
C ILE A 77 19.17 11.37 -9.64
N TYR A 78 19.14 12.49 -8.91
CA TYR A 78 18.88 13.82 -9.46
C TYR A 78 20.11 14.72 -9.51
N GLY A 79 21.23 14.30 -8.92
CA GLY A 79 22.47 15.08 -8.83
C GLY A 79 22.45 16.18 -7.76
N ALA A 80 21.34 16.33 -7.03
CA ALA A 80 21.14 17.32 -5.98
C ALA A 80 20.03 16.87 -5.01
N PRO A 81 20.08 17.28 -3.74
CA PRO A 81 19.00 17.02 -2.79
C PRO A 81 17.71 17.72 -3.24
N GLN A 82 16.57 17.17 -2.84
CA GLN A 82 15.25 17.70 -3.21
C GLN A 82 14.54 18.26 -1.98
N GLU A 83 14.05 19.50 -2.05
CA GLU A 83 13.27 20.09 -0.95
C GLU A 83 11.89 19.42 -0.79
N SER A 84 11.37 18.84 -1.86
CA SER A 84 10.11 18.11 -1.87
C SER A 84 10.22 16.88 -2.77
N TYR A 85 9.63 15.77 -2.32
CA TYR A 85 9.61 14.52 -3.07
C TYR A 85 8.31 13.75 -2.84
N ASP A 86 7.62 13.41 -3.92
CA ASP A 86 6.46 12.52 -3.89
C ASP A 86 6.94 11.05 -3.97
N LEU A 87 6.91 10.38 -2.82
CA LEU A 87 7.19 8.95 -2.75
C LEU A 87 6.04 8.18 -3.40
N SER A 88 6.37 7.31 -4.35
CA SER A 88 5.49 6.25 -4.84
C SER A 88 6.35 5.02 -5.14
N TYR A 89 6.42 4.11 -4.17
CA TYR A 89 7.23 2.89 -4.26
C TYR A 89 6.34 1.66 -4.20
N TYR A 90 6.43 0.82 -5.23
CA TYR A 90 5.72 -0.44 -5.26
C TYR A 90 6.61 -1.61 -4.85
N PHE A 91 6.01 -2.61 -4.22
CA PHE A 91 6.65 -3.88 -3.90
C PHE A 91 5.74 -5.04 -4.28
N ASP A 92 6.28 -6.02 -5.01
CA ASP A 92 5.58 -7.23 -5.41
C ASP A 92 5.80 -8.32 -4.35
N ILE A 93 4.74 -8.72 -3.65
CA ILE A 93 4.82 -9.79 -2.64
C ILE A 93 4.96 -11.15 -3.34
N ASN A 94 5.82 -12.02 -2.81
CA ASN A 94 5.97 -13.37 -3.33
C ASN A 94 4.63 -14.12 -3.30
N ARG A 95 4.31 -14.87 -4.38
CA ARG A 95 3.11 -15.71 -4.46
C ARG A 95 3.04 -16.79 -3.38
N ASN A 96 4.19 -17.18 -2.85
CA ASN A 96 4.33 -18.21 -1.82
C ASN A 96 4.58 -17.60 -0.43
N GLU A 97 4.37 -16.30 -0.25
CA GLU A 97 4.49 -15.66 1.06
C GLU A 97 3.45 -16.23 2.03
N ILE A 98 3.88 -16.53 3.25
CA ILE A 98 3.05 -17.19 4.28
C ILE A 98 2.83 -16.33 5.51
N GLY A 99 3.56 -15.22 5.67
CA GLY A 99 3.29 -14.27 6.74
C GLY A 99 1.92 -13.62 6.56
N GLU A 100 1.27 -13.27 7.66
CA GLU A 100 -0.06 -12.66 7.65
C GLU A 100 0.00 -11.13 7.71
N ARG A 101 1.07 -10.60 8.30
CA ARG A 101 1.25 -9.18 8.58
C ARG A 101 2.73 -8.83 8.50
N PHE A 102 3.03 -7.68 7.91
CA PHE A 102 4.39 -7.17 7.76
C PHE A 102 4.43 -5.69 8.14
N THR A 103 5.54 -5.24 8.71
CA THR A 103 5.74 -3.82 8.99
C THR A 103 6.87 -3.31 8.12
N VAL A 104 6.56 -2.36 7.23
CA VAL A 104 7.55 -1.64 6.44
C VAL A 104 7.91 -0.35 7.15
N LYS A 105 9.18 -0.22 7.55
CA LYS A 105 9.71 1.02 8.10
C LYS A 105 10.17 1.92 6.95
N VAL A 106 9.57 3.10 6.84
CA VAL A 106 9.99 4.16 5.93
C VAL A 106 10.78 5.17 6.72
N THR A 107 12.02 5.43 6.30
CA THR A 107 12.93 6.39 6.92
C THR A 107 13.32 7.43 5.88
N VAL A 108 13.21 8.70 6.22
CA VAL A 108 13.63 9.82 5.37
C VAL A 108 14.80 10.50 6.05
N THR A 109 15.88 10.73 5.31
CA THR A 109 17.11 11.36 5.80
C THR A 109 17.42 12.58 4.96
N ASP A 110 17.63 13.72 5.61
CA ASP A 110 18.05 14.97 4.97
C ASP A 110 19.58 15.04 4.76
N VAL A 111 20.03 16.09 4.07
CA VAL A 111 21.47 16.33 3.88
C VAL A 111 22.21 16.56 5.19
N GLY A 112 21.60 17.22 6.19
CA GLY A 112 22.17 17.43 7.53
C GLY A 112 22.30 16.15 8.38
N GLY A 113 21.89 14.99 7.85
CA GLY A 113 21.96 13.70 8.52
C GLY A 113 20.88 13.45 9.57
N ARG A 114 19.86 14.32 9.67
CA ARG A 114 18.69 14.02 10.52
C ARG A 114 17.71 13.15 9.77
N SER A 115 16.98 12.36 10.53
CA SER A 115 16.06 11.39 9.96
C SER A 115 14.78 11.26 10.78
N ILE A 116 13.68 11.02 10.09
CA ILE A 116 12.42 10.60 10.69
C ILE A 116 12.03 9.22 10.19
N SER A 117 11.19 8.50 10.91
CA SER A 117 10.71 7.19 10.49
C SER A 117 9.25 6.97 10.83
N GLN A 118 8.55 6.25 9.97
CA GLN A 118 7.16 5.83 10.16
C GLN A 118 7.02 4.38 9.71
N ASP A 119 6.21 3.64 10.46
CA ASP A 119 5.91 2.24 10.18
C ASP A 119 4.58 2.16 9.41
N VAL A 120 4.57 1.39 8.32
CA VAL A 120 3.38 1.06 7.53
C VAL A 120 3.08 -0.42 7.74
N LEU A 121 1.89 -0.72 8.23
CA LEU A 121 1.39 -2.07 8.40
C LEU A 121 0.86 -2.59 7.06
N ILE A 122 1.33 -3.75 6.63
CA ILE A 122 0.81 -4.50 5.50
C ILE A 122 0.10 -5.73 6.06
N THR A 123 -1.17 -5.93 5.73
CA THR A 123 -1.92 -7.15 6.09
C THR A 123 -2.24 -7.96 4.84
N MET A 124 -2.32 -9.27 4.98
CA MET A 124 -2.46 -10.21 3.85
C MET A 124 -3.92 -10.61 3.57
N ASP A 125 -4.84 -9.83 4.11
CA ASP A 125 -6.28 -9.96 4.01
C ASP A 125 -6.89 -8.95 3.02
N GLY A 126 -6.18 -8.57 1.96
CA GLY A 126 -6.71 -7.73 0.86
C GLY A 126 -7.61 -8.49 -0.11
N ASP A 127 -8.80 -7.94 -0.40
CA ASP A 127 -9.82 -8.57 -1.25
C ASP A 127 -9.60 -8.29 -2.73
N PHE A 128 -9.44 -9.36 -3.52
CA PHE A 128 -9.13 -9.25 -4.94
C PHE A 128 -10.07 -10.04 -5.84
N ALA A 129 -10.92 -10.91 -5.29
CA ALA A 129 -11.85 -11.71 -6.07
C ALA A 129 -13.26 -11.13 -5.93
N ALA A 130 -13.89 -10.83 -7.07
CA ALA A 130 -15.28 -10.41 -7.04
C ALA A 130 -16.20 -11.60 -6.74
N PRO A 131 -17.32 -11.40 -6.03
CA PRO A 131 -18.34 -12.42 -5.86
C PRO A 131 -18.85 -12.94 -7.20
N VAL A 132 -19.11 -14.24 -7.30
CA VAL A 132 -19.60 -14.89 -8.52
C VAL A 132 -20.93 -15.59 -8.30
N PHE A 133 -21.82 -15.49 -9.29
CA PHE A 133 -23.03 -16.32 -9.32
C PHE A 133 -22.71 -17.68 -9.95
N SER A 134 -22.64 -18.73 -9.12
CA SER A 134 -22.46 -20.12 -9.59
C SER A 134 -23.76 -20.74 -10.12
N ALA A 135 -24.90 -20.21 -9.69
CA ALA A 135 -26.20 -20.49 -10.29
C ALA A 135 -27.03 -19.21 -10.31
N ALA A 136 -27.55 -18.85 -11.48
CA ALA A 136 -28.46 -17.71 -11.63
C ALA A 136 -29.59 -18.08 -12.59
N PRO A 137 -30.77 -17.45 -12.46
CA PRO A 137 -31.82 -17.57 -13.47
C PRO A 137 -31.39 -16.92 -14.78
N ASP A 138 -32.02 -17.33 -15.88
CA ASP A 138 -31.74 -16.76 -17.20
C ASP A 138 -31.99 -15.25 -17.24
N ALA A 139 -31.23 -14.54 -18.08
CA ALA A 139 -31.34 -13.09 -18.26
C ALA A 139 -32.76 -12.64 -18.71
N THR A 140 -33.53 -13.56 -19.29
CA THR A 140 -34.92 -13.33 -19.70
C THR A 140 -35.86 -14.28 -18.98
N VAL A 141 -36.78 -13.73 -18.20
CA VAL A 141 -37.85 -14.48 -17.54
C VAL A 141 -39.18 -14.13 -18.19
N THR A 142 -39.92 -15.13 -18.69
CA THR A 142 -41.27 -14.89 -19.23
C THR A 142 -42.29 -14.97 -18.09
N VAL A 143 -43.09 -13.91 -17.94
CA VAL A 143 -44.04 -13.76 -16.83
C VAL A 143 -45.46 -13.74 -17.35
N LEU A 144 -46.32 -14.60 -16.78
CA LEU A 144 -47.76 -14.49 -16.98
C LEU A 144 -48.35 -13.57 -15.92
N MET A 145 -48.75 -12.37 -16.32
CA MET A 145 -49.36 -11.39 -15.40
C MET A 145 -50.77 -11.84 -14.96
N LYS A 146 -50.95 -12.03 -13.65
CA LYS A 146 -52.24 -12.24 -12.98
C LYS A 146 -52.39 -11.21 -11.86
N ASN A 147 -53.63 -11.03 -11.34
CA ASN A 147 -53.93 -10.11 -10.23
C ASN A 147 -52.99 -10.27 -9.02
N GLU A 148 -52.48 -11.48 -8.79
CA GLU A 148 -51.32 -11.73 -7.94
C GLU A 148 -50.30 -12.57 -8.71
N THR A 149 -49.07 -12.06 -8.86
CA THR A 149 -47.98 -12.77 -9.53
C THR A 149 -46.87 -13.06 -8.51
N LYS A 150 -46.51 -14.33 -8.33
CA LYS A 150 -45.44 -14.77 -7.42
C LYS A 150 -44.23 -15.26 -8.20
N PHE A 151 -43.05 -14.79 -7.82
CA PHE A 151 -41.77 -15.17 -8.42
C PHE A 151 -40.97 -16.00 -7.44
N ASN A 152 -40.56 -17.19 -7.88
CA ASN A 152 -39.61 -18.01 -7.14
C ASN A 152 -38.23 -17.84 -7.78
N LEU A 153 -37.39 -16.99 -7.19
CA LEU A 153 -36.01 -16.82 -7.60
C LEU A 153 -35.12 -17.81 -6.86
N ARG A 154 -34.25 -18.51 -7.58
CA ARG A 154 -33.18 -19.32 -7.01
C ARG A 154 -31.88 -18.89 -7.64
N PHE A 155 -30.90 -18.60 -6.81
CA PHE A 155 -29.53 -18.30 -7.22
C PHE A 155 -28.58 -18.86 -6.16
N THR A 156 -27.32 -18.98 -6.54
CA THR A 156 -26.20 -19.28 -5.66
C THR A 156 -25.10 -18.29 -5.99
N ALA A 157 -24.68 -17.53 -4.99
CA ALA A 157 -23.55 -16.62 -5.07
C ALA A 157 -22.46 -17.15 -4.13
N THR A 158 -21.23 -17.12 -4.59
CA THR A 158 -20.06 -17.57 -3.85
C THR A 158 -18.99 -16.50 -3.91
N ASP A 159 -18.26 -16.36 -2.83
CA ASP A 159 -17.15 -15.43 -2.68
C ASP A 159 -16.02 -16.18 -1.94
N ASP A 160 -14.76 -15.83 -2.17
CA ASP A 160 -13.64 -16.43 -1.46
C ASP A 160 -13.47 -15.85 -0.04
N ARG A 161 -14.23 -14.82 0.30
CA ARG A 161 -14.35 -14.22 1.63
C ARG A 161 -15.81 -14.23 2.10
N ALA A 162 -16.27 -13.11 2.66
CA ALA A 162 -17.61 -12.96 3.20
C ALA A 162 -18.47 -12.18 2.22
N LEU A 163 -19.53 -12.84 1.73
CA LEU A 163 -20.59 -12.16 1.00
C LEU A 163 -21.44 -11.36 2.01
N ASP A 164 -21.61 -10.05 1.78
CA ASP A 164 -22.48 -9.19 2.61
C ASP A 164 -23.95 -9.34 2.18
N TYR A 165 -24.27 -9.03 0.92
CA TYR A 165 -25.64 -9.12 0.40
C TYR A 165 -25.70 -9.34 -1.11
N VAL A 166 -26.88 -9.75 -1.58
CA VAL A 166 -27.27 -9.77 -2.99
C VAL A 166 -28.45 -8.84 -3.21
N THR A 167 -28.40 -8.02 -4.25
CA THR A 167 -29.54 -7.18 -4.68
C THR A 167 -30.29 -7.83 -5.82
N ILE A 168 -31.60 -7.98 -5.66
CA ILE A 168 -32.53 -8.43 -6.70
C ILE A 168 -33.21 -7.19 -7.26
N ASN A 169 -32.93 -6.92 -8.54
CA ASN A 169 -33.59 -5.87 -9.33
C ASN A 169 -34.29 -6.54 -10.51
N ILE A 170 -35.59 -6.29 -10.65
CA ILE A 170 -36.39 -6.77 -11.78
C ILE A 170 -36.96 -5.54 -12.52
N PRO A 171 -36.20 -4.95 -13.45
CA PRO A 171 -36.65 -3.76 -14.17
C PRO A 171 -37.84 -4.10 -15.06
N GLY A 172 -38.85 -3.22 -15.07
CA GLY A 172 -40.04 -3.36 -15.93
C GLY A 172 -41.25 -4.05 -15.29
N ILE A 173 -41.17 -4.44 -14.01
CA ILE A 173 -42.34 -4.83 -13.21
C ILE A 173 -42.78 -3.63 -12.37
N ASP A 174 -43.94 -3.08 -12.69
CA ASP A 174 -44.53 -1.96 -11.94
C ASP A 174 -44.87 -2.40 -10.51
N GLY A 175 -44.40 -1.63 -9.51
CA GLY A 175 -44.55 -1.95 -8.09
C GLY A 175 -43.58 -2.98 -7.51
N PHE A 176 -42.55 -3.42 -8.24
CA PHE A 176 -41.46 -4.23 -7.66
C PHE A 176 -40.32 -3.33 -7.16
N ASP A 177 -40.16 -3.26 -5.84
CA ASP A 177 -39.01 -2.57 -5.23
C ASP A 177 -37.78 -3.49 -5.21
N ASN A 178 -36.61 -2.91 -5.46
CA ASN A 178 -35.34 -3.61 -5.34
C ASN A 178 -35.23 -4.27 -3.97
N ARG A 179 -34.93 -5.57 -3.96
CA ARG A 179 -34.83 -6.34 -2.72
C ARG A 179 -33.38 -6.68 -2.42
N ARG A 180 -32.92 -6.29 -1.23
CA ARG A 180 -31.67 -6.77 -0.65
C ARG A 180 -31.93 -8.11 0.06
N VAL A 181 -31.07 -9.09 -0.18
CA VAL A 181 -31.01 -10.35 0.54
C VAL A 181 -29.64 -10.40 1.21
N ASP A 182 -29.62 -10.25 2.52
CA ASP A 182 -28.39 -10.38 3.30
C ASP A 182 -27.89 -11.83 3.25
N ALA A 183 -26.59 -12.00 3.05
CA ALA A 183 -25.93 -13.29 3.06
C ALA A 183 -25.49 -13.71 4.48
N ASP A 184 -25.78 -12.87 5.49
CA ASP A 184 -25.44 -13.05 6.91
C ASP A 184 -23.95 -13.38 7.14
N GLY A 185 -23.05 -12.93 6.25
CA GLY A 185 -21.62 -13.22 6.32
C GLY A 185 -21.26 -14.71 6.17
N LYS A 186 -22.14 -15.53 5.60
CA LYS A 186 -21.85 -16.95 5.35
C LYS A 186 -20.94 -17.07 4.14
N SER A 187 -19.71 -17.54 4.37
CA SER A 187 -18.93 -18.19 3.32
C SER A 187 -19.65 -19.47 2.90
N SER A 188 -19.77 -19.71 1.60
CA SER A 188 -20.34 -20.96 1.09
C SER A 188 -19.32 -22.09 1.12
#